data_AF-A0A849HRQ7-F1
#
_entry.id   AF-A0A849HRQ7-F1
#
_cell.length_a   1.000
_cell.length_b   1.000
_cell.length_c   1.000
_cell.angle_alpha   90.00
_cell.angle_beta   90.00
_cell.angle_gamma   90.00
#
_symmetry.space_group_name_H-M   'P 1'
#
loop_
_entity.id
_entity.type
_entity.pdbx_description
1 polymer ?
#
loop_
_entity_poly.entity_id
_entity_poly.type
_entity_poly.pdbx_seq_one_letter_code
_entity_poly.pdbx_strand_id
1 'polypeptide(L)'
;MIPFNLQNAMMTDSAYLAIFKNALARYCRRENRGGYQFGIFAKFRHSASLYPRLASLQEELESPVSENEKKKAVCRFLRSPETTFHNHSFSLYLLDELVALFPEQHWETFYPANKKLVFYSGNLYKGMQIGRSELNQIFENGLMPQQSSTLIDDYVNDDNLCLGITMSKRKESAIAQATGVSVQRSRDFVTSAPRNGYLLKVNYQGKGGLDILETLKQRGKQFGDWVKSGKNRIAVIDKIPASHIEGAWFVSHDKGISNIYIPNKNYEETFSPFLELPTPVSTRLEELFSPKMR
;
A
#
# COMPACT_ATOMS: atom_id res chain seq x y z
N MET A 1 -8.92 -5.37 17.76
CA MET A 1 -9.65 -4.85 18.93
C MET A 1 -10.73 -3.92 18.38
N ILE A 2 -12.00 -4.32 18.39
CA ILE A 2 -13.11 -3.47 17.91
C ILE A 2 -13.24 -2.32 18.92
N PRO A 3 -13.25 -1.04 18.51
CA PRO A 3 -13.35 0.04 19.48
C PRO A 3 -14.63 -0.08 20.30
N PHE A 4 -14.50 0.15 21.61
CA PHE A 4 -15.54 -0.06 22.64
C PHE A 4 -16.88 0.66 22.34
N ASN A 5 -16.87 1.71 21.51
CA ASN A 5 -18.08 2.41 21.06
C ASN A 5 -18.90 1.67 20.00
N LEU A 6 -18.34 0.68 19.29
CA LEU A 6 -19.06 -0.14 18.31
C LEU A 6 -19.85 -1.27 18.97
N GLN A 7 -19.38 -1.80 20.11
CA GLN A 7 -20.08 -2.87 20.84
C GLN A 7 -21.44 -2.41 21.39
N ASN A 8 -21.56 -1.15 21.82
CA ASN A 8 -22.84 -0.63 22.34
C ASN A 8 -23.83 -0.25 21.22
N ALA A 9 -23.36 0.18 20.04
CA ALA A 9 -24.23 0.45 18.89
C ALA A 9 -24.77 -0.83 18.23
N MET A 10 -24.03 -1.93 18.31
CA MET A 10 -24.44 -3.26 17.81
C MET A 10 -25.53 -3.95 18.66
N MET A 11 -25.92 -3.40 19.81
CA MET A 11 -26.91 -4.02 20.68
C MET A 11 -28.38 -3.65 20.36
N THR A 12 -28.63 -2.69 19.45
CA THR A 12 -29.99 -2.32 19.03
C THR A 12 -30.17 -2.13 17.52
N ASP A 13 -29.11 -1.76 16.80
CA ASP A 13 -29.16 -1.55 15.34
C ASP A 13 -28.63 -2.78 14.59
N SER A 14 -29.25 -3.12 13.45
CA SER A 14 -28.69 -4.12 12.51
C SER A 14 -27.27 -3.75 12.10
N ALA A 15 -26.42 -4.75 11.86
CA ALA A 15 -24.99 -4.52 11.64
C ALA A 15 -24.71 -3.64 10.40
N TYR A 16 -25.44 -3.86 9.29
CA TYR A 16 -25.31 -3.01 8.10
C TYR A 16 -25.78 -1.56 8.30
N LEU A 17 -26.79 -1.34 9.16
CA LEU A 17 -27.25 0.01 9.49
C LEU A 17 -26.20 0.75 10.32
N ALA A 18 -25.58 0.08 11.29
CA ALA A 18 -24.47 0.65 12.08
C ALA A 18 -23.28 1.02 11.17
N ILE A 19 -22.92 0.12 10.24
CA ILE A 19 -21.89 0.36 9.21
C ILE A 19 -22.23 1.57 8.35
N PHE A 20 -23.47 1.65 7.85
CA PHE A 20 -23.92 2.79 7.05
C PHE A 20 -23.82 4.11 7.82
N LYS A 21 -24.30 4.14 9.07
CA LYS A 21 -24.26 5.35 9.93
C LYS A 21 -22.83 5.79 10.19
N ASN A 22 -21.91 4.86 10.46
CA ASN A 22 -20.49 5.16 10.61
C ASN A 22 -19.90 5.73 9.32
N ALA A 23 -20.07 5.06 8.18
CA ALA A 23 -19.60 5.53 6.88
C ALA A 23 -20.15 6.92 6.54
N LEU A 24 -21.42 7.18 6.84
CA LEU A 24 -22.07 8.47 6.65
C LEU A 24 -21.43 9.55 7.54
N ALA A 25 -21.19 9.26 8.81
CA ALA A 25 -20.53 10.18 9.72
C ALA A 25 -19.10 10.53 9.25
N ARG A 26 -18.32 9.52 8.84
CA ARG A 26 -16.96 9.71 8.27
C ARG A 26 -16.98 10.54 7.00
N TYR A 27 -17.92 10.23 6.09
CA TYR A 27 -18.14 10.99 4.86
C TYR A 27 -18.48 12.46 5.15
N CYS A 28 -19.45 12.73 6.04
CA CYS A 28 -19.87 14.08 6.40
C CYS A 28 -18.77 14.89 7.10
N ARG A 29 -17.96 14.26 7.96
CA ARG A 29 -16.80 14.89 8.60
C ARG A 29 -15.64 15.12 7.63
N ARG A 30 -15.72 14.62 6.40
CA ARG A 30 -14.62 14.62 5.42
C ARG A 30 -13.37 14.03 6.03
N GLU A 31 -13.52 12.89 6.70
CA GLU A 31 -12.38 12.24 7.33
C GLU A 31 -11.31 11.92 6.29
N ASN A 32 -10.06 12.18 6.63
CA ASN A 32 -8.96 11.95 5.72
C ASN A 32 -8.87 10.47 5.35
N ARG A 33 -8.70 10.16 4.06
CA ARG A 33 -8.38 8.81 3.59
C ARG A 33 -6.91 8.79 3.23
N GLY A 34 -6.11 8.07 4.00
CA GLY A 34 -4.65 8.06 3.86
C GLY A 34 -4.21 7.84 2.41
N GLY A 35 -3.24 8.61 1.95
CA GLY A 35 -2.70 8.48 0.59
C GLY A 35 -3.59 9.03 -0.53
N TYR A 36 -4.77 9.57 -0.25
CA TYR A 36 -5.67 10.12 -1.27
C TYR A 36 -5.91 11.62 -1.10
N GLN A 37 -5.86 12.35 -2.22
CA GLN A 37 -6.21 13.77 -2.24
C GLN A 37 -7.72 14.00 -2.29
N PHE A 38 -8.16 15.00 -1.52
CA PHE A 38 -9.44 15.64 -1.71
C PHE A 38 -9.48 16.32 -3.08
N GLY A 39 -10.41 15.90 -3.93
CA GLY A 39 -10.68 16.61 -5.18
C GLY A 39 -11.21 18.01 -4.92
N ILE A 40 -11.11 18.89 -5.93
CA ILE A 40 -11.58 20.29 -5.87
C ILE A 40 -13.07 20.36 -5.44
N PHE A 41 -13.87 19.38 -5.83
CA PHE A 41 -15.29 19.27 -5.48
C PHE A 41 -15.58 18.68 -4.10
N ALA A 42 -14.57 18.19 -3.37
CA ALA A 42 -14.77 17.70 -2.01
C ALA A 42 -14.98 18.83 -1.00
N LYS A 43 -14.51 20.06 -1.32
CA LYS A 43 -14.73 21.26 -0.50
C LYS A 43 -16.19 21.74 -0.50
N PHE A 44 -16.98 21.39 -1.52
CA PHE A 44 -18.34 21.88 -1.74
C PHE A 44 -19.44 20.90 -1.29
N ARG A 45 -19.08 19.79 -0.63
CA ARG A 45 -20.05 18.76 -0.24
C ARG A 45 -20.53 18.96 1.20
N HIS A 46 -21.78 18.56 1.45
CA HIS A 46 -22.47 18.44 2.75
C HIS A 46 -23.23 19.67 3.25
N SER A 47 -24.20 20.16 2.48
CA SER A 47 -25.41 20.71 3.11
C SER A 47 -26.17 19.60 3.82
N ALA A 48 -26.90 19.94 4.89
CA ALA A 48 -27.64 19.06 5.80
C ALA A 48 -28.70 18.13 5.16
N SER A 49 -28.88 18.14 3.84
CA SER A 49 -29.79 17.27 3.11
C SER A 49 -29.04 16.04 2.59
N LEU A 50 -29.47 14.87 3.08
CA LEU A 50 -28.97 13.59 2.61
C LEU A 50 -29.34 13.43 1.13
N TYR A 51 -28.38 13.07 0.27
CA TYR A 51 -28.65 12.84 -1.15
C TYR A 51 -29.75 11.76 -1.27
N PRO A 52 -30.78 11.91 -2.14
CA PRO A 52 -31.97 11.04 -2.14
C PRO A 52 -31.64 9.55 -2.14
N ARG A 53 -30.59 9.17 -2.87
CA ARG A 53 -30.17 7.78 -2.97
C ARG A 53 -29.54 7.20 -1.70
N LEU A 54 -28.87 8.05 -0.90
CA LEU A 54 -28.42 7.67 0.43
C LEU A 54 -29.62 7.53 1.37
N ALA A 55 -30.68 8.31 1.16
CA ALA A 55 -31.87 8.31 2.02
C ALA A 55 -32.66 7.03 1.77
N SER A 56 -32.86 6.66 0.51
CA SER A 56 -33.45 5.37 0.15
C SER A 56 -32.66 4.19 0.72
N LEU A 57 -31.32 4.23 0.66
CA LEU A 57 -30.51 3.17 1.29
C LEU A 57 -30.70 3.14 2.81
N GLN A 58 -30.73 4.30 3.47
CA GLN A 58 -30.97 4.38 4.90
C GLN A 58 -32.34 3.80 5.28
N GLU A 59 -33.41 4.16 4.56
CA GLU A 59 -34.77 3.63 4.76
C GLU A 59 -34.82 2.11 4.59
N GLU A 60 -34.17 1.56 3.55
CA GLU A 60 -34.05 0.11 3.36
C GLU A 60 -33.32 -0.58 4.51
N LEU A 61 -32.29 0.06 5.08
CA LEU A 61 -31.50 -0.47 6.19
C LEU A 61 -32.20 -0.30 7.56
N GLU A 62 -33.06 0.68 7.72
CA GLU A 62 -33.87 0.90 8.94
C GLU A 62 -35.11 0.00 8.98
N SER A 63 -35.56 -0.48 7.82
CA SER A 63 -36.69 -1.42 7.72
C SER A 63 -36.46 -2.68 8.57
N PRO A 64 -37.51 -3.25 9.18
CA PRO A 64 -37.44 -4.45 10.03
C PRO A 64 -37.31 -5.73 9.19
N VAL A 65 -36.32 -5.76 8.30
CA VAL A 65 -35.97 -6.88 7.42
C VAL A 65 -34.75 -7.62 7.95
N SER A 66 -34.54 -8.85 7.48
CA SER A 66 -33.37 -9.66 7.87
C SER A 66 -32.04 -9.01 7.48
N GLU A 67 -30.95 -9.33 8.20
CA GLU A 67 -29.58 -8.90 7.84
C GLU A 67 -29.20 -9.26 6.39
N ASN A 68 -29.69 -10.40 5.88
CA ASN A 68 -29.41 -10.80 4.50
C ASN A 68 -30.11 -9.89 3.47
N GLU A 69 -31.32 -9.39 3.77
CA GLU A 69 -31.98 -8.39 2.91
C GLU A 69 -31.25 -7.04 2.97
N LYS A 70 -30.75 -6.65 4.15
CA LYS A 70 -29.89 -5.45 4.30
C LYS A 70 -28.60 -5.56 3.51
N LYS A 71 -27.95 -6.74 3.54
CA LYS A 71 -26.81 -7.06 2.67
C LYS A 71 -27.16 -6.89 1.19
N LYS A 72 -28.31 -7.40 0.74
CA LYS A 72 -28.77 -7.26 -0.65
C LYS A 72 -29.01 -5.79 -1.03
N ALA A 73 -29.55 -4.97 -0.12
CA ALA A 73 -29.70 -3.53 -0.33
C ALA A 73 -28.35 -2.84 -0.55
N VAL A 74 -27.36 -3.13 0.29
CA VAL A 74 -25.98 -2.64 0.13
C VAL A 74 -25.36 -3.09 -1.20
N CYS A 75 -25.52 -4.37 -1.56
CA CYS A 75 -25.08 -4.89 -2.86
C CYS A 75 -25.72 -4.16 -4.04
N ARG A 76 -27.04 -3.92 -4.02
CA ARG A 76 -27.74 -3.14 -5.05
C ARG A 76 -27.18 -1.72 -5.16
N PHE A 77 -26.97 -1.08 -4.00
CA PHE A 77 -26.39 0.25 -3.96
C PHE A 77 -25.00 0.27 -4.62
N LEU A 78 -24.09 -0.63 -4.22
CA LEU A 78 -22.72 -0.66 -4.75
C LEU A 78 -22.63 -1.05 -6.23
N ARG A 79 -23.57 -1.88 -6.74
CA ARG A 79 -23.60 -2.30 -8.16
C ARG A 79 -24.23 -1.30 -9.10
N SER A 80 -25.06 -0.38 -8.59
CA SER A 80 -25.81 0.49 -9.49
C SER A 80 -24.88 1.48 -10.22
N PRO A 81 -25.14 1.75 -11.51
CA PRO A 81 -24.31 2.61 -12.35
C PRO A 81 -24.23 4.07 -11.86
N GLU A 82 -25.19 4.49 -11.04
CA GLU A 82 -25.23 5.83 -10.46
C GLU A 82 -24.26 5.98 -9.28
N THR A 83 -23.66 4.88 -8.79
CA THR A 83 -22.76 4.91 -7.63
C THR A 83 -21.40 5.43 -8.04
N THR A 84 -21.02 6.57 -7.47
CA THR A 84 -19.71 7.17 -7.72
C THR A 84 -18.66 6.58 -6.79
N PHE A 85 -17.44 6.35 -7.30
CA PHE A 85 -16.32 5.78 -6.54
C PHE A 85 -15.06 6.66 -6.60
N HIS A 86 -15.22 7.99 -6.51
CA HIS A 86 -14.07 8.88 -6.35
C HIS A 86 -13.52 8.81 -4.91
N ASN A 87 -12.27 9.25 -4.69
CA ASN A 87 -11.52 9.05 -3.44
C ASN A 87 -12.30 9.32 -2.15
N HIS A 88 -13.11 10.37 -2.08
CA HIS A 88 -13.91 10.73 -0.90
C HIS A 88 -15.42 10.62 -1.15
N SER A 89 -15.85 9.61 -1.89
CA SER A 89 -17.28 9.29 -2.07
C SER A 89 -17.79 8.50 -0.88
N PHE A 90 -19.07 8.65 -0.54
CA PHE A 90 -19.72 7.85 0.50
C PHE A 90 -19.51 6.34 0.28
N SER A 91 -19.60 5.87 -0.97
CA SER A 91 -19.42 4.46 -1.32
C SER A 91 -18.05 3.90 -0.92
N LEU A 92 -16.97 4.70 -1.02
CA LEU A 92 -15.64 4.28 -0.57
C LEU A 92 -15.54 4.24 0.96
N TYR A 93 -16.12 5.21 1.69
CA TYR A 93 -16.21 5.11 3.15
C TYR A 93 -17.03 3.88 3.58
N LEU A 94 -18.12 3.59 2.90
CA LEU A 94 -18.95 2.42 3.15
C LEU A 94 -18.16 1.11 2.90
N LEU A 95 -17.42 1.03 1.80
CA LEU A 95 -16.57 -0.12 1.51
C LEU A 95 -15.46 -0.31 2.53
N ASP A 96 -14.82 0.78 2.97
CA ASP A 96 -13.77 0.72 3.98
C ASP A 96 -14.30 0.09 5.29
N GLU A 97 -15.50 0.48 5.74
CA GLU A 97 -16.16 -0.11 6.92
C GLU A 97 -16.56 -1.58 6.69
N LEU A 98 -17.14 -1.90 5.53
CA LEU A 98 -17.58 -3.26 5.19
C LEU A 98 -16.42 -4.25 5.13
N VAL A 99 -15.29 -3.87 4.54
CA VAL A 99 -14.08 -4.72 4.47
C VAL A 99 -13.45 -4.90 5.84
N ALA A 100 -13.48 -3.86 6.69
CA ALA A 100 -12.92 -3.95 8.03
C ALA A 100 -13.75 -4.85 8.97
N LEU A 101 -15.08 -4.81 8.86
CA LEU A 101 -15.98 -5.54 9.76
C LEU A 101 -16.42 -6.91 9.24
N PHE A 102 -16.49 -7.09 7.91
CA PHE A 102 -16.93 -8.33 7.25
C PHE A 102 -15.96 -8.79 6.13
N PRO A 103 -14.67 -9.00 6.42
CA PRO A 103 -13.67 -9.38 5.40
C PRO A 103 -13.99 -10.70 4.69
N GLU A 104 -14.68 -11.62 5.36
CA GLU A 104 -15.09 -12.92 4.82
C GLU A 104 -16.15 -12.83 3.71
N GLN A 105 -16.77 -11.66 3.53
CA GLN A 105 -17.82 -11.44 2.55
C GLN A 105 -17.32 -10.86 1.22
N HIS A 106 -16.01 -10.71 1.09
CA HIS A 106 -15.34 -10.28 -0.14
C HIS A 106 -15.81 -8.92 -0.68
N TRP A 107 -16.07 -7.96 0.22
CA TRP A 107 -16.50 -6.61 -0.14
C TRP A 107 -15.47 -5.86 -0.98
N GLU A 108 -14.20 -6.24 -0.91
CA GLU A 108 -13.10 -5.67 -1.70
C GLU A 108 -13.31 -5.83 -3.21
N THR A 109 -14.16 -6.76 -3.64
CA THR A 109 -14.51 -6.97 -5.05
C THR A 109 -15.25 -5.78 -5.66
N PHE A 110 -15.89 -4.94 -4.84
CA PHE A 110 -16.58 -3.72 -5.27
C PHE A 110 -15.65 -2.51 -5.45
N TYR A 111 -14.39 -2.58 -5.01
CA TYR A 111 -13.45 -1.48 -5.29
C TYR A 111 -13.25 -1.35 -6.81
N PRO A 112 -13.32 -0.12 -7.35
CA PRO A 112 -13.06 0.08 -8.77
C PRO A 112 -11.62 -0.29 -9.10
N ALA A 113 -11.40 -0.82 -10.30
CA ALA A 113 -10.09 -1.35 -10.71
C ALA A 113 -8.95 -0.35 -10.47
N ASN A 114 -9.15 0.93 -10.81
CA ASN A 114 -8.17 2.01 -10.65
C ASN A 114 -7.81 2.36 -9.19
N LYS A 115 -8.49 1.78 -8.19
CA LYS A 115 -8.18 1.96 -6.75
C LYS A 115 -7.59 0.72 -6.09
N LYS A 116 -7.51 -0.40 -6.80
CA LYS A 116 -6.86 -1.61 -6.28
C LYS A 116 -5.37 -1.36 -6.03
N LEU A 117 -4.88 -1.93 -4.94
CA LEU A 117 -3.49 -1.88 -4.47
C LEU A 117 -3.10 -3.28 -4.01
N VAL A 118 -1.90 -3.73 -4.37
CA VAL A 118 -1.34 -5.00 -3.94
C VAL A 118 -0.12 -4.72 -3.10
N PHE A 119 -0.17 -5.15 -1.85
CA PHE A 119 0.96 -5.02 -0.95
C PHE A 119 1.78 -6.30 -0.88
N TYR A 120 3.05 -6.15 -0.54
CA TYR A 120 4.06 -7.20 -0.48
C TYR A 120 4.81 -7.17 0.85
N SER A 121 4.96 -8.35 1.43
CA SER A 121 5.91 -8.67 2.50
C SER A 121 6.69 -9.92 2.10
N GLY A 122 7.94 -10.02 2.54
CA GLY A 122 8.84 -11.13 2.23
C GLY A 122 10.21 -10.67 1.75
N ASN A 123 10.92 -11.57 1.07
CA ASN A 123 12.30 -11.35 0.68
C ASN A 123 12.45 -10.28 -0.40
N LEU A 124 13.24 -9.26 -0.08
CA LEU A 124 13.59 -8.14 -0.95
C LEU A 124 15.10 -7.96 -1.02
N TYR A 125 15.53 -7.42 -2.15
CA TYR A 125 16.93 -7.16 -2.48
C TYR A 125 17.11 -5.72 -2.93
N LYS A 126 18.19 -5.08 -2.48
CA LYS A 126 18.55 -3.72 -2.89
C LYS A 126 20.03 -3.64 -3.18
N GLY A 127 20.38 -3.24 -4.40
CA GLY A 127 21.75 -2.89 -4.75
C GLY A 127 22.03 -1.44 -4.38
N MET A 128 23.18 -1.19 -3.76
CA MET A 128 23.60 0.13 -3.33
C MET A 128 25.09 0.34 -3.61
N GLN A 129 25.43 1.48 -4.21
CA GLN A 129 26.82 1.93 -4.38
C GLN A 129 27.26 2.70 -3.13
N ILE A 130 27.64 1.97 -2.10
CA ILE A 130 28.02 2.52 -0.80
C ILE A 130 29.31 1.90 -0.28
N GLY A 131 30.01 2.62 0.59
CA GLY A 131 31.16 2.09 1.32
C GLY A 131 30.75 1.18 2.49
N ARG A 132 31.77 0.63 3.16
CA ARG A 132 31.58 -0.23 4.34
C ARG A 132 30.99 0.53 5.53
N SER A 133 31.34 1.81 5.68
CA SER A 133 30.87 2.66 6.79
C SER A 133 29.35 2.88 6.69
N GLU A 134 28.85 3.24 5.51
CA GLU A 134 27.43 3.45 5.27
C GLU A 134 26.63 2.14 5.38
N LEU A 135 27.21 1.00 4.98
CA LEU A 135 26.59 -0.31 5.21
C LEU A 135 26.37 -0.58 6.70
N ASN A 136 27.36 -0.26 7.55
CA ASN A 136 27.21 -0.42 9.00
C ASN A 136 26.11 0.51 9.54
N GLN A 137 26.04 1.76 9.07
CA GLN A 137 24.95 2.67 9.44
C GLN A 137 23.57 2.14 9.04
N ILE A 138 23.45 1.47 7.90
CA ILE A 138 22.20 0.82 7.46
C ILE A 138 21.86 -0.36 8.38
N PHE A 139 22.86 -1.15 8.79
CA PHE A 139 22.67 -2.24 9.74
C PHE A 139 22.26 -1.76 11.13
N GLU A 140 22.65 -0.55 11.52
CA GLU A 140 22.25 0.06 12.80
C GLU A 140 20.89 0.74 12.72
N ASN A 141 20.65 1.54 11.67
CA ASN A 141 19.52 2.46 11.62
C ASN A 141 18.38 2.00 10.72
N GLY A 142 18.61 1.01 9.86
CA GLY A 142 17.71 0.61 8.79
C GLY A 142 17.82 1.51 7.54
N LEU A 143 16.82 1.43 6.67
CA LEU A 143 16.69 2.26 5.48
C LEU A 143 15.51 3.22 5.63
N MET A 144 15.74 4.48 5.27
CA MET A 144 14.71 5.52 5.19
C MET A 144 14.38 5.82 3.72
N PRO A 145 13.12 6.15 3.40
CA PRO A 145 12.76 6.64 2.07
C PRO A 145 13.50 7.93 1.75
N GLN A 146 14.00 8.06 0.51
CA GLN A 146 14.71 9.26 0.06
C GLN A 146 13.78 10.45 -0.09
N GLN A 147 12.59 10.18 -0.63
CA GLN A 147 11.51 11.15 -0.77
C GLN A 147 10.20 10.47 -0.39
N SER A 148 9.30 11.25 0.18
CA SER A 148 7.94 10.83 0.52
C SER A 148 6.93 11.67 -0.26
N SER A 149 5.95 11.01 -0.87
CA SER A 149 4.71 11.65 -1.30
C SER A 149 3.62 11.44 -0.25
N THR A 150 2.66 12.36 -0.21
CA THR A 150 1.40 12.22 0.52
C THR A 150 0.34 11.46 -0.28
N LEU A 151 0.63 11.07 -1.53
CA LEU A 151 -0.28 10.39 -2.44
C LEU A 151 0.19 8.97 -2.74
N ILE A 152 -0.70 8.00 -2.58
CA ILE A 152 -0.41 6.59 -2.88
C ILE A 152 -0.16 6.36 -4.36
N ASP A 153 -0.88 7.09 -5.23
CA ASP A 153 -0.77 6.93 -6.67
C ASP A 153 0.62 7.34 -7.20
N ASP A 154 1.36 8.19 -6.48
CA ASP A 154 2.73 8.57 -6.84
C ASP A 154 3.72 7.42 -6.66
N TYR A 155 3.48 6.52 -5.71
CA TYR A 155 4.30 5.33 -5.46
C TYR A 155 3.97 4.18 -6.42
N VAL A 156 2.76 4.18 -6.99
CA VAL A 156 2.35 3.23 -8.05
C VAL A 156 2.89 3.66 -9.42
N ASN A 157 3.23 4.94 -9.58
CA ASN A 157 3.78 5.46 -10.81
C ASN A 157 5.19 4.88 -11.04
N ASP A 158 5.34 4.13 -12.11
CA ASP A 158 6.56 3.41 -12.47
C ASP A 158 7.70 4.35 -12.91
N ASP A 159 7.36 5.56 -13.35
CA ASP A 159 8.33 6.62 -13.70
C ASP A 159 8.99 7.28 -12.48
N ASN A 160 8.39 7.17 -11.29
CA ASN A 160 8.92 7.78 -10.07
C ASN A 160 9.85 6.82 -9.30
N LEU A 161 11.13 6.82 -9.65
CA LEU A 161 12.14 5.98 -8.98
C LEU A 161 12.60 6.50 -7.61
N CYS A 162 12.39 7.79 -7.34
CA CYS A 162 12.91 8.48 -6.15
C CYS A 162 11.99 8.42 -4.92
N LEU A 163 10.73 7.98 -5.09
CA LEU A 163 9.76 7.91 -4.01
C LEU A 163 9.84 6.58 -3.26
N GLY A 164 9.87 6.66 -1.92
CA GLY A 164 9.99 5.49 -1.05
C GLY A 164 11.39 4.85 -1.07
N ILE A 165 11.46 3.59 -0.67
CA ILE A 165 12.64 2.73 -0.81
C ILE A 165 12.34 1.72 -1.91
N THR A 166 12.93 1.95 -3.09
CA THR A 166 12.82 1.01 -4.20
C THR A 166 13.66 -0.25 -3.92
N MET A 167 13.02 -1.41 -4.01
CA MET A 167 13.62 -2.74 -3.85
C MET A 167 13.13 -3.72 -4.92
N SER A 168 13.78 -4.88 -5.01
CA SER A 168 13.45 -5.95 -5.95
C SER A 168 13.14 -7.27 -5.22
N LYS A 169 12.11 -8.01 -5.67
CA LYS A 169 11.85 -9.40 -5.24
C LYS A 169 12.91 -10.39 -5.75
N ARG A 170 13.68 -10.02 -6.78
CA ARG A 170 14.74 -10.85 -7.38
C ARG A 170 16.12 -10.31 -7.10
N LYS A 171 17.02 -11.20 -6.70
CA LYS A 171 18.42 -10.92 -6.40
C LYS A 171 19.14 -10.36 -7.63
N GLU A 172 18.91 -10.96 -8.80
CA GLU A 172 19.61 -10.64 -10.05
C GLU A 172 19.34 -9.21 -10.51
N SER A 173 18.09 -8.76 -10.40
CA SER A 173 17.69 -7.39 -10.77
C SER A 173 18.33 -6.33 -9.86
N ALA A 174 18.63 -6.66 -8.60
CA ALA A 174 19.25 -5.75 -7.65
C ALA A 174 20.78 -5.65 -7.83
N ILE A 175 21.44 -6.66 -8.44
CA ILE A 175 22.89 -6.63 -8.71
C ILE A 175 23.27 -5.47 -9.62
N ALA A 176 22.50 -5.25 -10.70
CA ALA A 176 22.76 -4.18 -11.66
C ALA A 176 22.76 -2.78 -11.00
N GLN A 177 21.94 -2.60 -9.95
CA GLN A 177 21.90 -1.37 -9.16
C GLN A 177 23.16 -1.20 -8.28
N ALA A 178 23.71 -2.31 -7.77
CA ALA A 178 24.91 -2.29 -6.94
C ALA A 178 26.18 -1.94 -7.74
N THR A 179 26.22 -2.27 -9.04
CA THR A 179 27.38 -2.03 -9.91
C THR A 179 27.27 -0.77 -10.77
N GLY A 180 26.12 -0.08 -10.74
CA GLY A 180 25.90 1.15 -11.51
C GLY A 180 25.75 0.97 -13.00
N VAL A 181 25.53 -0.26 -13.47
CA VAL A 181 25.33 -0.53 -14.89
C VAL A 181 23.91 -0.10 -15.27
N SER A 182 23.79 1.16 -15.69
CA SER A 182 22.63 1.69 -16.39
C SER A 182 22.58 1.06 -17.77
N VAL A 183 21.58 0.21 -18.05
CA VAL A 183 21.25 -0.18 -19.43
C VAL A 183 20.48 0.99 -20.08
N GLN A 184 21.10 2.15 -20.20
CA GLN A 184 20.56 3.25 -21.00
C GLN A 184 20.89 2.99 -22.46
N ARG A 185 19.85 2.76 -23.27
CA ARG A 185 19.90 2.78 -24.75
C ARG A 185 20.06 4.22 -25.29
N SER A 186 21.01 4.99 -24.77
CA SER A 186 21.38 6.29 -25.35
C SER A 186 22.76 6.18 -26.00
N ARG A 187 22.87 6.71 -27.22
CA ARG A 187 24.07 6.66 -28.09
C ARG A 187 25.29 7.42 -27.57
N ASP A 188 25.22 7.99 -26.38
CA ASP A 188 26.29 8.81 -25.81
C ASP A 188 26.88 8.09 -24.59
N PHE A 189 28.12 7.64 -24.76
CA PHE A 189 28.94 7.00 -23.76
C PHE A 189 29.12 7.91 -22.54
N VAL A 190 28.38 7.66 -21.46
CA VAL A 190 28.82 8.07 -20.12
C VAL A 190 29.46 6.85 -19.47
N THR A 191 30.78 6.77 -19.59
CA THR A 191 31.63 5.81 -18.85
C THR A 191 31.62 6.18 -17.37
N SER A 192 30.57 5.78 -16.65
CA SER A 192 30.67 5.70 -15.19
C SER A 192 31.74 4.65 -14.88
N ALA A 193 32.85 5.06 -14.25
CA ALA A 193 33.91 4.15 -13.85
C ALA A 193 33.28 2.99 -13.04
N PRO A 194 33.73 1.74 -13.25
CA PRO A 194 33.18 0.60 -12.53
C PRO A 194 33.31 0.82 -11.01
N ARG A 195 32.17 0.90 -10.32
CA ARG A 195 32.10 1.06 -8.87
C ARG A 195 31.60 -0.22 -8.23
N ASN A 196 32.29 -0.62 -7.16
CA ASN A 196 31.84 -1.71 -6.30
C ASN A 196 30.72 -1.20 -5.37
N GLY A 197 29.92 -2.12 -4.86
CA GLY A 197 28.82 -1.79 -3.95
C GLY A 197 28.41 -2.99 -3.10
N TYR A 198 27.22 -2.90 -2.52
CA TYR A 198 26.64 -3.95 -1.71
C TYR A 198 25.24 -4.30 -2.19
N LEU A 199 24.93 -5.58 -2.13
CA LEU A 199 23.61 -6.13 -2.35
C LEU A 199 23.03 -6.54 -1.00
N LEU A 200 22.05 -5.77 -0.52
CA LEU A 200 21.33 -6.06 0.71
C LEU A 200 20.29 -7.17 0.48
N LYS A 201 20.15 -8.06 1.47
CA LYS A 201 18.99 -8.95 1.62
C LYS A 201 18.15 -8.45 2.80
N VAL A 202 16.85 -8.30 2.55
CA VAL A 202 15.88 -7.81 3.54
C VAL A 202 14.71 -8.80 3.58
N ASN A 203 14.40 -9.31 4.76
CA ASN A 203 13.15 -10.01 5.01
C ASN A 203 12.11 -8.96 5.44
N TYR A 204 11.42 -8.36 4.48
CA TYR A 204 10.57 -7.20 4.74
C TYR A 204 9.22 -7.62 5.33
N GLN A 205 8.97 -7.22 6.56
CA GLN A 205 7.73 -7.53 7.30
C GLN A 205 6.83 -6.30 7.51
N GLY A 206 7.14 -5.19 6.84
CA GLY A 206 6.41 -3.94 7.02
C GLY A 206 5.07 -3.89 6.26
N LYS A 207 4.33 -2.81 6.51
CA LYS A 207 3.00 -2.56 5.93
C LYS A 207 3.04 -1.61 4.71
N GLY A 208 4.19 -1.01 4.39
CA GLY A 208 4.36 -0.06 3.30
C GLY A 208 4.84 -0.63 1.96
N GLY A 209 5.14 -1.92 1.85
CA GLY A 209 5.67 -2.52 0.62
C GLY A 209 4.60 -2.64 -0.47
N LEU A 210 4.65 -1.82 -1.51
CA LEU A 210 3.70 -1.83 -2.62
C LEU A 210 4.27 -2.60 -3.82
N ASP A 211 3.57 -3.64 -4.26
CA ASP A 211 3.91 -4.38 -5.48
C ASP A 211 3.37 -3.63 -6.70
N ILE A 212 4.27 -2.92 -7.39
CA ILE A 212 3.91 -2.04 -8.49
C ILE A 212 3.30 -2.86 -9.64
N LEU A 213 3.93 -3.98 -10.01
CA LEU A 213 3.46 -4.78 -11.14
C LEU A 213 2.09 -5.40 -10.83
N GLU A 214 1.95 -6.05 -9.67
CA GLU A 214 0.68 -6.70 -9.33
C GLU A 214 -0.44 -5.68 -9.11
N THR A 215 -0.12 -4.51 -8.55
CA THR A 215 -1.07 -3.38 -8.46
C THR A 215 -1.55 -2.93 -9.84
N LEU A 216 -0.63 -2.69 -10.78
CA LEU A 216 -0.99 -2.27 -12.13
C LEU A 216 -1.79 -3.33 -12.90
N LYS A 217 -1.51 -4.63 -12.66
CA LYS A 217 -2.26 -5.75 -13.26
C LYS A 217 -3.70 -5.75 -12.75
N GLN A 218 -3.89 -5.60 -11.44
CA GLN A 218 -5.21 -5.49 -10.83
C GLN A 218 -5.98 -4.25 -11.30
N ARG A 219 -5.26 -3.18 -11.67
CA ARG A 219 -5.83 -1.96 -12.28
C ARG A 219 -6.18 -2.12 -13.77
N GLY A 220 -5.88 -3.26 -14.39
CA GLY A 220 -6.15 -3.52 -15.81
C GLY A 220 -5.35 -2.64 -16.77
N LYS A 221 -4.24 -2.04 -16.30
CA LYS A 221 -3.39 -1.20 -17.17
C LYS A 221 -2.57 -2.09 -18.11
N GLN A 222 -2.61 -1.79 -19.41
CA GLN A 222 -1.73 -2.43 -20.38
C GLN A 222 -0.29 -1.93 -20.17
N PHE A 223 0.65 -2.87 -20.23
CA PHE A 223 2.05 -2.62 -19.93
C PHE A 223 2.86 -2.44 -21.21
N GLY A 224 3.66 -1.38 -21.28
CA GLY A 224 4.72 -1.30 -22.28
C GLY A 224 5.81 -2.34 -22.03
N ASP A 225 6.61 -2.66 -23.05
CA ASP A 225 7.70 -3.66 -22.96
C ASP A 225 8.72 -3.38 -21.84
N TRP A 226 8.85 -2.13 -21.41
CA TRP A 226 9.74 -1.70 -20.34
C TRP A 226 9.33 -2.21 -18.95
N VAL A 227 8.05 -2.49 -18.73
CA VAL A 227 7.57 -3.11 -17.48
C VAL A 227 8.06 -4.55 -17.36
N LYS A 228 8.50 -5.17 -18.48
CA LYS A 228 9.08 -6.52 -18.45
C LYS A 228 10.45 -6.58 -17.76
N SER A 229 11.17 -5.48 -17.64
CA SER A 229 12.42 -5.39 -16.85
C SER A 229 12.18 -4.99 -15.39
N GLY A 230 11.06 -4.32 -15.09
CA GLY A 230 10.64 -3.89 -13.75
C GLY A 230 9.81 -4.91 -12.95
N LYS A 231 9.66 -6.15 -13.43
CA LYS A 231 8.68 -7.16 -12.95
C LYS A 231 8.72 -7.53 -11.46
N ASN A 232 9.71 -7.05 -10.72
CA ASN A 232 9.95 -7.44 -9.34
C ASN A 232 10.04 -6.23 -8.39
N ARG A 233 9.69 -5.02 -8.85
CA ARG A 233 9.88 -3.81 -8.06
C ARG A 233 8.83 -3.70 -6.95
N ILE A 234 9.32 -3.46 -5.74
CA ILE A 234 8.52 -3.04 -4.59
C ILE A 234 8.91 -1.61 -4.23
N ALA A 235 7.91 -0.74 -4.07
CA ALA A 235 8.10 0.58 -3.46
C ALA A 235 7.71 0.48 -1.99
N VAL A 236 8.70 0.57 -1.09
CA VAL A 236 8.44 0.60 0.34
C VAL A 236 8.21 2.03 0.78
N ILE A 237 6.98 2.34 1.21
CA ILE A 237 6.54 3.70 1.58
C ILE A 237 7.09 4.09 2.97
N ASP A 238 7.25 3.12 3.86
CA ASP A 238 7.70 3.29 5.23
C ASP A 238 9.22 3.08 5.40
N LYS A 239 9.68 3.19 6.64
CA LYS A 239 11.05 2.82 7.04
C LYS A 239 11.19 1.30 6.99
N ILE A 240 12.34 0.82 6.49
CA ILE A 240 12.76 -0.57 6.73
C ILE A 240 13.64 -0.56 7.97
N PRO A 241 13.21 -1.13 9.11
CA PRO A 241 14.03 -1.19 10.31
C PRO A 241 15.24 -2.09 10.11
N ALA A 242 16.30 -1.84 10.88
CA ALA A 242 17.50 -2.67 10.90
C ALA A 242 17.19 -4.15 11.15
N SER A 243 16.20 -4.44 12.00
CA SER A 243 15.75 -5.80 12.32
C SER A 243 15.22 -6.60 11.14
N HIS A 244 14.80 -5.94 10.05
CA HIS A 244 14.37 -6.63 8.83
C HIS A 244 15.52 -6.90 7.85
N ILE A 245 16.69 -6.31 8.06
CA ILE A 245 17.82 -6.41 7.13
C ILE A 245 18.68 -7.59 7.57
N GLU A 246 18.70 -8.66 6.80
CA GLU A 246 19.47 -9.88 7.14
C GLU A 246 20.98 -9.65 7.03
N GLY A 247 21.40 -8.93 5.98
CA GLY A 247 22.81 -8.73 5.69
C GLY A 247 23.06 -8.26 4.26
N ALA A 248 24.31 -8.35 3.82
CA ALA A 248 24.72 -7.93 2.49
C ALA A 248 25.80 -8.82 1.89
N TRP A 249 25.84 -8.90 0.56
CA TRP A 249 27.01 -9.34 -0.18
C TRP A 249 27.74 -8.13 -0.76
N PHE A 250 29.06 -8.17 -0.75
CA PHE A 250 29.84 -7.24 -1.56
C PHE A 250 29.69 -7.62 -3.05
N VAL A 251 29.49 -6.63 -3.90
CA VAL A 251 29.37 -6.79 -5.36
C VAL A 251 30.46 -5.98 -6.02
N SER A 252 31.31 -6.66 -6.78
CA SER A 252 32.31 -6.03 -7.62
C SER A 252 31.83 -5.96 -9.07
N HIS A 253 32.18 -4.88 -9.75
CA HIS A 253 31.87 -4.75 -11.18
C HIS A 253 32.54 -5.86 -12.00
N ASP A 254 33.81 -6.16 -11.74
CA ASP A 254 34.60 -7.11 -12.55
C ASP A 254 34.35 -8.56 -12.16
N LYS A 255 34.02 -8.82 -10.88
CA LYS A 255 33.92 -10.18 -10.31
C LYS A 255 32.49 -10.58 -9.96
N GLY A 256 31.52 -9.71 -10.17
CA GLY A 256 30.12 -9.94 -9.77
C GLY A 256 29.94 -9.99 -8.25
N ILE A 257 28.93 -10.75 -7.79
CA ILE A 257 28.68 -10.94 -6.36
C ILE A 257 29.82 -11.75 -5.74
N SER A 258 30.41 -11.24 -4.66
CA SER A 258 31.36 -11.99 -3.84
C SER A 258 30.66 -13.10 -3.06
N ASN A 259 31.39 -14.18 -2.77
CA ASN A 259 30.93 -15.23 -1.87
C ASN A 259 30.95 -14.80 -0.38
N ILE A 260 31.39 -13.59 -0.08
CA ILE A 260 31.48 -13.07 1.29
C ILE A 260 30.14 -12.43 1.65
N TYR A 261 29.40 -13.12 2.52
CA TYR A 261 28.20 -12.60 3.14
C TYR A 261 28.55 -11.90 4.45
N ILE A 262 28.05 -10.68 4.61
CA ILE A 262 28.21 -9.87 5.81
C ILE A 262 26.86 -9.88 6.54
N PRO A 263 26.74 -10.64 7.64
CA PRO A 263 25.50 -10.67 8.41
C PRO A 263 25.28 -9.36 9.17
N ASN A 264 24.01 -8.96 9.29
CA ASN A 264 23.60 -7.89 10.20
C ASN A 264 23.34 -8.47 11.59
N LYS A 265 24.05 -7.97 12.61
CA LYS A 265 23.87 -8.42 14.00
C LYS A 265 22.52 -8.02 14.60
N ASN A 266 21.89 -6.99 14.04
CA ASN A 266 20.60 -6.48 14.49
C ASN A 266 19.43 -7.18 13.81
N TYR A 267 19.67 -8.12 12.88
CA TYR A 267 18.59 -8.88 12.24
C TYR A 267 17.86 -9.73 13.27
N GLU A 268 16.54 -9.65 13.27
CA GLU A 268 15.68 -10.49 14.10
C GLU A 268 14.91 -11.43 13.17
N GLU A 269 15.13 -12.74 13.33
CA GLU A 269 14.35 -13.76 12.62
C GLU A 269 12.97 -13.91 13.28
N THR A 270 12.20 -12.82 13.32
CA THR A 270 10.80 -12.88 13.70
C THR A 270 10.00 -13.43 12.53
N PHE A 271 10.02 -14.76 12.34
CA PHE A 271 8.92 -15.39 11.61
C PHE A 271 7.69 -15.22 12.49
N SER A 272 6.82 -14.26 12.16
CA SER A 272 5.45 -14.29 12.64
C SER A 272 4.62 -14.97 11.55
N PRO A 273 4.47 -16.32 11.57
CA PRO A 273 3.57 -17.04 10.68
C PRO A 273 2.11 -16.82 11.07
N PHE A 274 1.82 -15.93 12.02
CA PHE A 274 0.46 -15.50 12.28
C PHE A 274 -0.05 -14.78 11.04
N LEU A 275 -0.78 -15.52 10.23
CA LEU A 275 -2.17 -15.30 9.80
C LEU A 275 -2.85 -14.10 10.48
N GLU A 276 -2.22 -12.94 10.53
CA GLU A 276 -2.93 -11.68 10.63
C GLU A 276 -3.82 -11.66 9.40
N LEU A 277 -5.14 -11.69 9.65
CA LEU A 277 -6.12 -11.44 8.60
C LEU A 277 -5.62 -10.23 7.79
N PRO A 278 -5.62 -10.30 6.45
CA PRO A 278 -5.06 -9.26 5.62
C PRO A 278 -5.64 -7.91 6.06
N THR A 279 -4.77 -7.03 6.57
CA THR A 279 -5.21 -5.72 7.04
C THR A 279 -5.90 -5.01 5.87
N PRO A 280 -7.11 -4.46 6.06
CA PRO A 280 -7.80 -3.71 5.02
C PRO A 280 -6.88 -2.65 4.41
N VAL A 281 -6.95 -2.50 3.09
CA VAL A 281 -6.13 -1.52 2.35
C VAL A 281 -6.32 -0.11 2.91
N SER A 282 -7.55 0.27 3.25
CA SER A 282 -7.90 1.55 3.86
C SER A 282 -7.14 1.79 5.18
N THR A 283 -7.21 0.85 6.12
CA THR A 283 -6.49 0.91 7.39
C THR A 283 -4.98 1.00 7.19
N ARG A 284 -4.44 0.21 6.25
CA ARG A 284 -3.01 0.25 5.93
C ARG A 284 -2.57 1.63 5.43
N LEU A 285 -3.37 2.23 4.55
CA LEU A 285 -3.10 3.57 4.04
C LEU A 285 -3.26 4.65 5.12
N GLU A 286 -4.25 4.54 5.99
CA GLU A 286 -4.41 5.43 7.14
C GLU A 286 -3.16 5.39 8.02
N GLU A 287 -2.65 4.21 8.38
CA GLU A 287 -1.42 4.08 9.18
C GLU A 287 -0.18 4.68 8.48
N LEU A 288 -0.05 4.50 7.16
CA LEU A 288 1.11 4.96 6.38
C LEU A 288 1.12 6.48 6.17
N PHE A 289 -0.06 7.09 6.01
CA PHE A 289 -0.19 8.49 5.60
C PHE A 289 -0.80 9.40 6.67
N SER A 290 -1.17 8.86 7.84
CA SER A 290 -1.58 9.71 8.96
C SER A 290 -0.41 10.52 9.48
N PRO A 291 -0.63 11.80 9.87
CA PRO A 291 0.40 12.57 10.53
C PRO A 291 0.82 11.82 11.80
N LYS A 292 2.04 11.30 11.83
CA LYS A 292 2.62 10.83 13.09
C LYS A 292 2.79 12.07 13.94
N MET A 293 2.03 12.20 15.04
CA MET A 293 2.28 13.22 16.05
C MET A 293 3.75 13.06 16.46
N ARG A 294 4.57 14.05 16.09
CA ARG A 294 5.99 14.12 16.44
C ARG A 294 6.13 14.73 17.82
#